data_AF-A0A351VIJ2-F1
#
_entry.id   AF-A0A351VIJ2-F1
#
_cell.length_a   1.000
_cell.length_b   1.000
_cell.length_c   1.000
_cell.angle_alpha   90.00
_cell.angle_beta   90.00
_cell.angle_gamma   90.00
#
_symmetry.space_group_name_H-M   'P 1'
#
loop_
_entity.id
_entity.type
_entity.pdbx_description
1 polymer ?
#
loop_
_entity_poly.entity_id
_entity_poly.type
_entity_poly.pdbx_seq_one_letter_code
_entity_poly.pdbx_strand_id
1 'polypeptide(L)'
;MATIRTKQVVWAGIVTVALLIGAVSVFAFSLGKYEKVKVANGIATIPVSKLADGKAHFYKFDDGGKEIAFFAVRSSDGSIKTAFDACDACYKSKKGYEQQDDKMNCKNCNQKFAINRLGPNASGGCNPGYLPHQQNGNNIFITVNDLKGGARYF
;
A
#
# COMPACT_ATOMS: atom_id res chain seq x y z
N MET A 1 59.89 -2.57 -3.87
CA MET A 1 58.75 -3.37 -3.36
C MET A 1 57.59 -2.53 -2.77
N ALA A 2 57.43 -1.23 -3.12
CA ALA A 2 56.40 -0.37 -2.51
C ALA A 2 55.21 -0.01 -3.43
N THR A 3 55.31 -0.23 -4.75
CA THR A 3 54.33 0.25 -5.75
C THR A 3 53.16 -0.71 -6.04
N ILE A 4 53.31 -2.00 -5.73
CA ILE A 4 52.29 -3.03 -6.02
C ILE A 4 51.18 -3.00 -4.96
N ARG A 5 51.53 -2.77 -3.68
CA ARG A 5 50.57 -2.70 -2.57
C ARG A 5 49.58 -1.53 -2.74
N THR A 6 50.03 -0.39 -3.21
CA THR A 6 49.19 0.81 -3.36
C THR A 6 48.11 0.63 -4.45
N LYS A 7 48.45 -0.02 -5.57
CA LYS A 7 47.48 -0.29 -6.65
C LYS A 7 46.39 -1.29 -6.22
N GLN A 8 46.73 -2.30 -5.41
CA GLN A 8 45.76 -3.28 -4.92
C GLN A 8 44.78 -2.69 -3.89
N VAL A 9 45.24 -1.77 -3.03
CA VAL A 9 44.37 -1.08 -2.06
C VAL A 9 43.38 -0.14 -2.76
N VAL A 10 43.82 0.57 -3.81
CA VAL A 10 42.94 1.47 -4.59
C VAL A 10 41.88 0.68 -5.36
N TRP A 11 42.24 -0.45 -5.98
CA TRP A 11 41.26 -1.31 -6.68
C TRP A 11 40.27 -1.99 -5.73
N ALA A 12 40.73 -2.48 -4.57
CA ALA A 12 39.85 -3.07 -3.55
C ALA A 12 38.84 -2.04 -3.00
N GLY A 13 39.25 -0.77 -2.83
CA GLY A 13 38.39 0.33 -2.43
C GLY A 13 37.33 0.70 -3.48
N ILE A 14 37.70 0.72 -4.75
CA ILE A 14 36.75 1.02 -5.85
C ILE A 14 35.73 -0.12 -6.01
N VAL A 15 36.15 -1.37 -5.91
CA VAL A 15 35.26 -2.54 -6.02
C VAL A 15 34.30 -2.62 -4.83
N THR A 16 34.75 -2.32 -3.61
CA THR A 16 33.86 -2.27 -2.43
C THR A 16 32.87 -1.11 -2.48
N VAL A 17 33.28 0.08 -2.94
CA VAL A 17 32.36 1.21 -3.14
C VAL A 17 31.35 0.92 -4.27
N ALA A 18 31.78 0.30 -5.38
CA ALA A 18 30.88 -0.11 -6.46
C ALA A 18 29.91 -1.23 -6.04
N LEU A 19 30.33 -2.19 -5.20
CA LEU A 19 29.46 -3.20 -4.60
C LEU A 19 28.50 -2.61 -3.57
N LEU A 20 28.90 -1.58 -2.82
CA LEU A 20 28.01 -0.86 -1.90
C LEU A 20 26.97 -0.01 -2.66
N ILE A 21 27.35 0.64 -3.75
CA ILE A 21 26.41 1.37 -4.62
C ILE A 21 25.50 0.39 -5.40
N GLY A 22 26.03 -0.77 -5.79
CA GLY A 22 25.28 -1.85 -6.42
C GLY A 22 24.31 -2.56 -5.47
N ALA A 23 24.65 -2.71 -4.20
CA ALA A 23 23.77 -3.32 -3.20
C ALA A 23 22.63 -2.39 -2.74
N VAL A 24 22.83 -1.07 -2.79
CA VAL A 24 21.79 -0.09 -2.44
C VAL A 24 20.74 0.09 -3.56
N SER A 25 21.05 -0.31 -4.80
CA SER A 25 20.19 -0.03 -5.97
C SER A 25 19.11 -1.08 -6.27
N VAL A 26 19.04 -2.22 -5.56
CA VAL A 26 18.14 -3.33 -5.95
C VAL A 26 16.83 -3.43 -5.14
N PHE A 27 16.61 -2.61 -4.11
CA PHE A 27 15.50 -2.85 -3.17
C PHE A 27 14.33 -1.84 -3.17
N ALA A 28 14.32 -0.80 -3.99
CA ALA A 28 13.26 0.22 -3.87
C ALA A 28 12.84 0.95 -5.16
N PHE A 29 12.73 0.25 -6.29
CA PHE A 29 12.04 0.80 -7.47
C PHE A 29 10.62 0.22 -7.62
N SER A 30 9.74 0.51 -6.66
CA SER A 30 8.29 0.43 -6.90
C SER A 30 7.83 1.77 -7.46
N LEU A 31 7.83 1.89 -8.80
CA LEU A 31 7.51 3.13 -9.54
C LEU A 31 6.03 3.54 -9.51
N GLY A 32 5.19 2.91 -8.69
CA GLY A 32 3.75 3.14 -8.65
C GLY A 32 3.18 3.26 -7.24
N LYS A 33 2.09 4.02 -7.11
CA LYS A 33 1.30 4.16 -5.87
C LYS A 33 0.86 2.80 -5.31
N TYR A 34 0.60 1.82 -6.17
CA TYR A 34 -0.04 0.55 -5.80
C TYR A 34 0.92 -0.64 -5.86
N GLU A 35 0.94 -1.45 -4.81
CA GLU A 35 1.49 -2.80 -4.80
C GLU A 35 0.46 -3.80 -5.38
N LYS A 36 0.88 -4.76 -6.19
CA LYS A 36 -0.02 -5.87 -6.57
C LYS A 36 -0.22 -6.79 -5.36
N VAL A 37 -1.46 -6.95 -4.91
CA VAL A 37 -1.75 -7.85 -3.79
C VAL A 37 -1.65 -9.30 -4.25
N LYS A 38 -0.96 -10.12 -3.47
CA LYS A 38 -0.89 -11.57 -3.71
C LYS A 38 -2.11 -12.24 -3.07
N VAL A 39 -2.78 -13.07 -3.85
CA VAL A 39 -3.92 -13.89 -3.41
C VAL A 39 -3.51 -15.35 -3.46
N ALA A 40 -3.76 -16.08 -2.39
CA ALA A 40 -3.62 -17.53 -2.33
C ALA A 40 -4.90 -18.12 -1.74
N ASN A 41 -5.42 -19.20 -2.33
CA ASN A 41 -6.64 -19.87 -1.87
C ASN A 41 -7.83 -18.92 -1.67
N GLY A 42 -8.00 -17.94 -2.57
CA GLY A 42 -9.09 -16.97 -2.51
C GLY A 42 -8.95 -15.89 -1.44
N ILE A 43 -7.78 -15.75 -0.80
CA ILE A 43 -7.53 -14.79 0.27
C ILE A 43 -6.30 -13.95 -0.03
N ALA A 44 -6.45 -12.62 0.07
CA ALA A 44 -5.33 -11.69 0.16
C ALA A 44 -4.85 -11.61 1.62
N THR A 45 -3.55 -11.79 1.84
CA THR A 45 -2.94 -11.71 3.18
C THR A 45 -1.95 -10.55 3.23
N ILE A 46 -2.13 -9.64 4.19
CA ILE A 46 -1.26 -8.48 4.40
C ILE A 46 -0.69 -8.53 5.82
N PRO A 47 0.64 -8.56 6.01
CA PRO A 47 1.25 -8.47 7.33
C PRO A 47 0.96 -7.12 7.99
N VAL A 48 0.56 -7.15 9.26
CA VAL A 48 0.34 -5.95 10.07
C VAL A 48 1.62 -5.12 10.21
N SER A 49 2.79 -5.76 10.17
CA SER A 49 4.09 -5.08 10.19
C SER A 49 4.31 -4.13 9.00
N LYS A 50 3.70 -4.40 7.83
CA LYS A 50 3.74 -3.46 6.70
C LYS A 50 3.05 -2.14 7.04
N LEU A 51 2.06 -2.15 7.93
CA LEU A 51 1.25 -0.99 8.30
C LEU A 51 1.79 -0.29 9.56
N ALA A 52 2.93 -0.72 10.09
CA ALA A 52 3.48 -0.22 11.35
C ALA A 52 3.97 1.24 11.26
N ASP A 53 4.21 1.75 10.06
CA ASP A 53 4.62 3.13 9.80
C ASP A 53 3.47 4.16 9.88
N GLY A 54 2.23 3.69 10.09
CA GLY A 54 1.04 4.54 10.15
C GLY A 54 0.65 5.15 8.80
N LYS A 55 1.30 4.74 7.71
CA LYS A 55 0.99 5.19 6.35
C LYS A 55 -0.04 4.27 5.70
N ALA A 56 -0.80 4.81 4.75
CA ALA A 56 -1.69 4.07 3.90
C ALA A 56 -0.88 3.36 2.83
N HIS A 57 -0.94 2.04 2.85
CA HIS A 57 -0.36 1.18 1.82
C HIS A 57 -1.44 0.86 0.81
N PHE A 58 -1.20 1.22 -0.45
CA PHE A 58 -2.18 1.03 -1.51
C PHE A 58 -1.87 -0.24 -2.31
N TYR A 59 -2.93 -0.95 -2.66
CA TYR A 59 -2.87 -2.24 -3.31
C TYR A 59 -3.79 -2.28 -4.53
N LYS A 60 -3.48 -3.17 -5.47
CA LYS A 60 -4.35 -3.55 -6.58
C LYS A 60 -4.53 -5.06 -6.62
N PHE A 61 -5.77 -5.49 -6.77
CA PHE A 61 -6.17 -6.85 -7.10
C PHE A 61 -6.60 -6.91 -8.56
N ASP A 62 -6.09 -7.86 -9.34
CA ASP A 62 -6.55 -8.10 -10.72
C ASP A 62 -7.66 -9.16 -10.70
N ASP A 63 -8.85 -8.76 -11.16
CA ASP A 63 -9.96 -9.67 -11.39
C ASP A 63 -10.20 -9.86 -12.89
N GLY A 64 -9.36 -10.68 -13.52
CA GLY A 64 -9.50 -11.00 -14.94
C GLY A 64 -9.33 -9.77 -15.84
N GLY A 65 -8.36 -8.92 -15.52
CA GLY A 65 -8.10 -7.66 -16.23
C GLY A 65 -8.83 -6.43 -15.67
N LYS A 66 -9.74 -6.60 -14.70
CA LYS A 66 -10.28 -5.49 -13.92
C LYS A 66 -9.43 -5.23 -12.68
N GLU A 67 -8.75 -4.09 -12.65
CA GLU A 67 -7.96 -3.69 -11.47
C GLU A 67 -8.85 -3.07 -10.38
N ILE A 68 -8.90 -3.71 -9.22
CA ILE A 68 -9.60 -3.23 -8.03
C ILE A 68 -8.58 -2.65 -7.06
N ALA A 69 -8.63 -1.34 -6.85
CA ALA A 69 -7.70 -0.63 -5.99
C ALA A 69 -8.26 -0.42 -4.57
N PHE A 70 -7.43 -0.65 -3.56
CA PHE A 70 -7.78 -0.45 -2.16
C PHE A 70 -6.55 -0.01 -1.35
N PHE A 71 -6.76 0.39 -0.10
CA PHE A 71 -5.68 0.68 0.84
C PHE A 71 -5.92 0.03 2.19
N ALA A 72 -4.82 -0.20 2.90
CA ALA A 72 -4.81 -0.57 4.31
C ALA A 72 -3.96 0.43 5.09
N VAL A 73 -4.39 0.81 6.28
CA VAL A 73 -3.67 1.77 7.15
C VAL A 73 -3.90 1.41 8.61
N ARG A 74 -2.85 1.58 9.44
CA ARG A 74 -2.98 1.50 10.90
C ARG A 74 -3.37 2.87 11.43
N SER A 75 -4.50 2.94 12.12
CA SER A 75 -4.96 4.17 12.76
C SER A 75 -4.21 4.44 14.06
N SER A 76 -4.34 5.66 14.59
CA SER A 76 -3.71 6.10 15.83
C SER A 76 -4.19 5.33 17.07
N ASP A 77 -5.42 4.80 17.03
CA ASP A 77 -5.97 3.90 18.05
C ASP A 77 -5.43 2.45 17.94
N GLY A 78 -4.54 2.20 16.97
CA GLY A 78 -3.94 0.90 16.71
C GLY A 78 -4.78 -0.02 15.83
N SER A 79 -6.04 0.31 15.54
CA SER A 79 -6.90 -0.50 14.67
C SER A 79 -6.47 -0.42 13.21
N ILE A 80 -6.63 -1.53 12.49
CA ILE A 80 -6.40 -1.56 11.04
C ILE A 80 -7.66 -1.14 10.30
N LYS A 81 -7.50 -0.28 9.30
CA LYS A 81 -8.57 0.18 8.44
C LYS A 81 -8.29 -0.27 7.01
N THR A 82 -9.30 -0.79 6.35
CA THR A 82 -9.27 -1.19 4.94
C THR A 82 -10.43 -0.56 4.20
N ALA A 83 -10.15 0.02 3.03
CA ALA A 83 -11.16 0.63 2.19
C ALA A 83 -10.73 0.60 0.72
N PHE A 84 -11.69 0.58 -0.19
CA PHE A 84 -11.46 0.81 -1.60
C PHE A 84 -10.90 2.22 -1.83
N ASP A 85 -10.04 2.35 -2.84
CA ASP A 85 -9.51 3.64 -3.27
C ASP A 85 -10.52 4.40 -4.16
N ALA A 86 -11.78 4.41 -3.71
CA ALA A 86 -12.93 4.96 -4.40
C ALA A 86 -14.10 5.16 -3.41
N CYS A 87 -15.11 5.93 -3.83
CA CYS A 87 -16.36 6.14 -3.09
C CYS A 87 -17.56 6.21 -4.03
N ASP A 88 -18.77 6.09 -3.49
CA ASP A 88 -20.01 6.10 -4.28
C ASP A 88 -20.19 7.41 -5.07
N ALA A 89 -19.72 8.54 -4.54
CA ALA A 89 -19.90 9.85 -5.16
C ALA A 89 -18.92 10.14 -6.31
N CYS A 90 -17.63 9.80 -6.15
CA CYS A 90 -16.57 10.29 -7.04
C CYS A 90 -15.84 9.21 -7.84
N TYR A 91 -16.21 7.92 -7.72
CA TYR A 91 -15.45 6.82 -8.34
C TYR A 91 -15.25 6.97 -9.86
N LYS A 92 -16.20 7.59 -10.57
CA LYS A 92 -16.11 7.81 -12.02
C LYS A 92 -14.90 8.66 -12.43
N SER A 93 -14.39 9.52 -11.54
CA SER A 93 -13.19 10.33 -11.80
C SER A 93 -11.89 9.55 -11.68
N LYS A 94 -11.89 8.35 -11.10
CA LYS A 94 -10.72 7.45 -10.94
C LYS A 94 -9.50 8.09 -10.27
N LYS A 95 -9.69 9.12 -9.43
CA LYS A 95 -8.60 9.83 -8.74
C LYS A 95 -8.21 9.22 -7.39
N GLY A 96 -9.13 8.52 -6.74
CA GLY A 96 -8.90 7.87 -5.44
C GLY A 96 -8.57 8.85 -4.31
N TYR A 97 -7.83 8.33 -3.34
CA TYR A 97 -7.45 8.98 -2.09
C TYR A 97 -5.94 9.05 -1.91
N GLU A 98 -5.52 9.96 -1.04
CA GLU A 98 -4.18 10.04 -0.50
C GLU A 98 -4.26 10.29 1.01
N GLN A 99 -3.27 9.82 1.76
CA GLN A 99 -3.18 10.17 3.18
C GLN A 99 -2.58 11.56 3.33
N GLN A 100 -3.21 12.37 4.18
CA GLN A 100 -2.68 13.64 4.69
C GLN A 100 -2.84 13.60 6.20
N ASP A 101 -1.72 13.44 6.91
CA ASP A 101 -1.69 13.28 8.36
C ASP A 101 -2.59 12.12 8.86
N ASP A 102 -3.57 12.46 9.69
CA ASP A 102 -4.55 11.56 10.29
C ASP A 102 -5.80 11.34 9.42
N LYS A 103 -5.77 11.80 8.16
CA LYS A 103 -6.93 11.79 7.25
C LYS A 103 -6.62 11.14 5.92
N MET A 104 -7.65 10.56 5.30
CA MET A 104 -7.68 10.24 3.88
C MET A 104 -8.37 11.39 3.14
N ASN A 105 -7.64 12.02 2.21
CA ASN A 105 -8.14 13.08 1.36
C ASN A 105 -8.56 12.54 0.00
N CYS A 106 -9.77 12.85 -0.46
CA CYS A 106 -10.21 12.51 -1.82
C CYS A 106 -9.53 13.43 -2.83
N LYS A 107 -8.78 12.87 -3.78
CA LYS A 107 -8.07 13.64 -4.80
C LYS A 107 -8.98 14.28 -5.85
N ASN A 108 -10.29 13.97 -5.82
CA ASN A 108 -11.27 14.58 -6.71
C ASN A 108 -11.96 15.80 -6.10
N CYS A 109 -12.55 15.65 -4.91
CA CYS A 109 -13.38 16.69 -4.28
C CYS A 109 -12.76 17.31 -3.02
N ASN A 110 -11.56 16.88 -2.63
CA ASN A 110 -10.79 17.40 -1.49
C ASN A 110 -11.49 17.26 -0.11
N GLN A 111 -12.51 16.38 -0.02
CA GLN A 111 -13.06 16.00 1.27
C GLN A 111 -12.08 15.09 2.03
N LYS A 112 -12.01 15.31 3.35
CA LYS A 112 -11.05 14.67 4.25
C LYS A 112 -11.78 13.83 5.30
N PHE A 113 -11.34 12.59 5.46
CA PHE A 113 -11.96 11.60 6.33
C PHE A 113 -10.95 11.14 7.37
N ALA A 114 -11.25 11.32 8.64
CA ALA A 114 -10.37 10.89 9.72
C ALA A 114 -10.19 9.36 9.67
N ILE A 115 -8.93 8.89 9.66
CA ILE A 115 -8.60 7.47 9.48
C ILE A 115 -9.24 6.62 10.58
N ASN A 116 -9.24 7.08 11.83
CA ASN A 116 -9.84 6.37 12.96
C ASN A 116 -11.36 6.13 12.82
N ARG A 117 -12.04 6.96 12.00
CA ARG A 117 -13.48 6.83 11.73
C ARG A 117 -13.80 5.92 10.55
N LEU A 118 -12.81 5.53 9.74
CA LEU A 118 -13.05 4.61 8.63
C LEU A 118 -13.52 3.25 9.17
N GLY A 119 -14.46 2.64 8.45
CA GLY A 119 -15.05 1.37 8.84
C GLY A 119 -16.50 1.23 8.39
N PRO A 120 -17.20 0.17 8.84
CA PRO A 120 -18.55 -0.14 8.38
C PRO A 120 -19.56 0.98 8.71
N ASN A 121 -19.38 1.65 9.85
CA ASN A 121 -20.28 2.71 10.34
C ASN A 121 -20.03 4.09 9.68
N ALA A 122 -19.01 4.20 8.83
CA ALA A 122 -18.68 5.42 8.08
C ALA A 122 -18.48 5.08 6.60
N SER A 123 -19.46 4.37 6.05
CA SER A 123 -19.52 3.99 4.65
C SER A 123 -20.64 4.73 3.92
N GLY A 124 -20.56 4.77 2.58
CA GLY A 124 -21.53 5.45 1.75
C GLY A 124 -21.16 6.90 1.41
N GLY A 125 -21.68 7.37 0.28
CA GLY A 125 -21.52 8.74 -0.19
C GLY A 125 -20.07 9.07 -0.55
N CYS A 126 -19.48 10.08 0.11
CA CYS A 126 -18.11 10.52 -0.17
C CYS A 126 -17.03 9.79 0.65
N ASN A 127 -17.40 8.98 1.66
CA ASN A 127 -16.42 8.22 2.43
C ASN A 127 -15.73 7.17 1.55
N PRO A 128 -14.44 6.85 1.79
CA PRO A 128 -13.81 5.68 1.18
C PRO A 128 -14.69 4.44 1.36
N GLY A 129 -14.92 3.69 0.28
CA GLY A 129 -15.78 2.51 0.31
C GLY A 129 -15.23 1.47 1.27
N TYR A 130 -15.98 1.10 2.30
CA TYR A 130 -15.51 0.12 3.29
C TYR A 130 -15.18 -1.23 2.64
N LEU A 131 -14.02 -1.78 2.97
CA LEU A 131 -13.59 -3.11 2.57
C LEU A 131 -13.45 -3.97 3.83
N PRO A 132 -14.28 -5.00 4.02
CA PRO A 132 -14.14 -5.92 5.15
C PRO A 132 -12.76 -6.58 5.20
N HIS A 133 -12.25 -6.80 6.41
CA HIS A 133 -11.09 -7.65 6.64
C HIS A 133 -11.27 -8.41 7.96
N GLN A 134 -10.55 -9.52 8.10
CA GLN A 134 -10.35 -10.20 9.38
C GLN A 134 -8.90 -10.02 9.81
N GLN A 135 -8.67 -9.80 11.10
CA GLN A 135 -7.32 -9.79 11.66
C GLN A 135 -7.14 -11.02 12.53
N ASN A 136 -6.09 -11.81 12.27
CA ASN A 136 -5.68 -12.91 13.13
C ASN A 136 -4.15 -12.89 13.30
N GLY A 137 -3.71 -12.74 14.54
CA GLY A 137 -2.31 -12.55 14.89
C GLY A 137 -1.70 -11.36 14.14
N ASN A 138 -0.64 -11.63 13.38
CA ASN A 138 0.17 -10.61 12.71
C ASN A 138 -0.26 -10.32 11.27
N ASN A 139 -1.44 -10.79 10.84
CA ASN A 139 -1.94 -10.62 9.47
C ASN A 139 -3.38 -10.12 9.45
N ILE A 140 -3.70 -9.33 8.44
CA ILE A 140 -5.08 -9.13 7.98
C ILE A 140 -5.35 -9.99 6.75
N PHE A 141 -6.59 -10.46 6.65
CA PHE A 141 -7.10 -11.35 5.62
C PHE A 141 -8.30 -10.69 4.96
N ILE A 142 -8.27 -10.61 3.63
CA ILE A 142 -9.36 -10.03 2.82
C ILE A 142 -9.75 -11.08 1.80
N THR A 143 -11.03 -11.44 1.74
CA THR A 143 -11.48 -12.45 0.78
C THR A 143 -11.53 -11.87 -0.63
N VAL A 144 -11.35 -12.70 -1.65
CA VAL A 144 -11.57 -12.29 -3.04
C VAL A 144 -13.02 -11.81 -3.26
N ASN A 145 -13.99 -12.37 -2.55
CA ASN A 145 -15.39 -11.93 -2.64
C ASN A 145 -15.54 -10.49 -2.13
N ASP A 146 -14.92 -10.15 -1.00
CA ASP A 146 -14.93 -8.78 -0.48
C ASP A 146 -14.26 -7.81 -1.46
N LEU A 147 -13.10 -8.19 -2.02
CA LEU A 147 -12.42 -7.38 -3.05
C LEU A 147 -13.33 -7.14 -4.25
N LYS A 148 -13.94 -8.21 -4.79
CA LYS A 148 -14.88 -8.13 -5.93
C LYS A 148 -16.13 -7.30 -5.62
N GLY A 149 -16.53 -7.19 -4.36
CA GLY A 149 -17.63 -6.32 -3.94
C GLY A 149 -17.44 -4.85 -4.35
N GLY A 150 -16.20 -4.39 -4.48
CA GLY A 150 -15.85 -3.05 -4.95
C GLY A 150 -15.72 -2.89 -6.46
N ALA A 151 -15.89 -3.97 -7.25
CA ALA A 151 -15.65 -3.97 -8.70
C ALA A 151 -16.49 -2.93 -9.47
N ARG A 152 -17.62 -2.47 -8.91
CA ARG A 152 -18.45 -1.41 -9.50
C ARG A 152 -17.77 -0.04 -9.51
N TYR A 153 -16.79 0.18 -8.65
CA TYR A 153 -16.05 1.45 -8.59
C TYR A 153 -14.96 1.57 -9.68
N PHE A 154 -14.58 0.45 -10.28
CA PHE A 154 -13.43 0.32 -11.17
C PHE A 154 -13.86 -0.13 -12.57
#